data_AF-A0A016VJG3-F1
#
_entry.id   AF-A0A016VJG3-F1
#
_cell.length_a   1.000
_cell.length_b   1.000
_cell.length_c   1.000
_cell.angle_alpha   90.00
_cell.angle_beta   90.00
_cell.angle_gamma   90.00
#
_symmetry.space_group_name_H-M   'P 1'
#
loop_
_entity.id
_entity.type
_entity.pdbx_description
1 polymer ?
#
loop_
_entity_poly.entity_id
_entity_poly.type
_entity_poly.pdbx_seq_one_letter_code
_entity_poly.pdbx_strand_id
1 'polypeptide(L)'
;MPVNPAIGHQCDVLDELDENLWQSNGGARWDLCEGRLPYNGCAVGGGGEQKTPLFQRRPPPHASGHAEPMAEDDLSKLIAKEILPQTDNWPGTEKFLRSVVEVLLNYIREENVRTNKILEFHHPAEMQQLIDLSIPEQAQDLQHLVKECEKVLRLGVRTGHPRFFNQISCGLDLVSMAGEWLTATANTNMFTYEIAPVYILMEKAVMKRMWEAIGWDPDQSDGIFAPGGAIANLYALSTARHALYPRSKYVGLKDVPTLCAFTSEDSHYSIKSAAALSGIGTDFCFNIPTDKSGKMIPEALEQKIIESKKEGQFEKIMENYKIKLEKIASSGRG
;
A
#
# COMPACT_ATOMS: atom_id res chain seq x y z
N MET A 1 26.84 8.34 -28.64
CA MET A 1 26.33 9.61 -29.24
C MET A 1 26.00 10.56 -28.09
N PRO A 2 26.42 11.84 -28.14
CA PRO A 2 26.53 12.68 -26.96
C PRO A 2 25.19 13.26 -26.48
N VAL A 3 25.14 13.48 -25.17
CA VAL A 3 24.01 13.99 -24.38
C VAL A 3 23.79 15.48 -24.65
N ASN A 4 22.54 15.89 -24.79
CA ASN A 4 22.09 17.24 -25.14
C ASN A 4 22.29 18.23 -23.94
N PRO A 5 22.98 19.39 -24.12
CA PRO A 5 23.33 20.32 -23.05
C PRO A 5 22.20 21.26 -22.57
N ALA A 6 20.94 21.02 -22.93
CA ALA A 6 19.82 21.90 -22.57
C ALA A 6 19.32 21.75 -21.10
N ILE A 7 19.90 20.82 -20.32
CA ILE A 7 19.53 20.61 -18.91
C ILE A 7 20.23 21.61 -17.97
N GLY A 8 21.36 22.22 -18.40
CA GLY A 8 22.15 23.11 -17.55
C GLY A 8 21.48 24.45 -17.21
N HIS A 9 20.70 25.03 -18.13
CA HIS A 9 20.18 26.39 -17.96
C HIS A 9 18.79 26.48 -17.29
N GLN A 10 18.16 25.35 -16.93
CA GLN A 10 16.93 25.35 -16.15
C GLN A 10 17.17 25.27 -14.63
N CYS A 11 18.36 24.85 -14.20
CA CYS A 11 18.74 24.85 -12.78
C CYS A 11 18.96 26.27 -12.24
N ASP A 12 19.59 27.15 -13.03
CA ASP A 12 19.98 28.49 -12.57
C ASP A 12 18.79 29.39 -12.18
N VAL A 13 17.60 29.18 -12.78
CA VAL A 13 16.39 29.99 -12.49
C VAL A 13 15.60 29.43 -11.31
N LEU A 14 15.82 28.16 -10.95
CA LEU A 14 15.21 27.55 -9.76
C LEU A 14 15.99 27.91 -8.49
N ASP A 15 17.30 28.11 -8.59
CA ASP A 15 18.15 28.49 -7.45
C ASP A 15 17.78 29.89 -6.88
N GLU A 16 17.44 30.89 -7.72
CA GLU A 16 17.05 32.23 -7.24
C GLU A 16 15.67 32.28 -6.55
N LEU A 17 14.76 31.37 -6.88
CA LEU A 17 13.45 31.26 -6.23
C LEU A 17 13.51 30.46 -4.92
N ASP A 18 14.48 29.55 -4.80
CA ASP A 18 14.69 28.74 -3.60
C ASP A 18 15.47 29.52 -2.50
N GLU A 19 16.37 30.44 -2.87
CA GLU A 19 17.06 31.31 -1.90
C GLU A 19 16.11 32.19 -1.06
N ASN A 20 15.00 32.65 -1.65
CA ASN A 20 14.03 33.48 -0.93
C ASN A 20 13.13 32.66 0.01
N LEU A 21 12.98 31.35 -0.22
CA LEU A 21 12.30 30.42 0.69
C LEU A 21 13.25 29.87 1.77
N TRP A 22 14.55 29.75 1.46
CA TRP A 22 15.63 29.27 2.31
C TRP A 22 15.84 30.09 3.60
N GLN A 23 15.69 31.42 3.56
CA GLN A 23 15.84 32.25 4.77
C GLN A 23 14.72 32.06 5.81
N SER A 24 13.60 31.42 5.45
CA SER A 24 12.43 31.30 6.34
C SER A 24 12.36 30.00 7.15
N ASN A 25 13.02 28.92 6.74
CA ASN A 25 12.73 27.57 7.26
C ASN A 25 13.97 26.69 7.55
N GLY A 26 14.98 27.22 8.24
CA GLY A 26 15.89 26.41 9.07
C GLY A 26 16.49 25.16 8.40
N GLY A 27 17.29 25.39 7.35
CA GLY A 27 18.22 24.49 6.67
C GLY A 27 18.27 23.00 7.04
N ALA A 28 17.76 22.16 6.13
CA ALA A 28 18.30 20.83 5.84
C ALA A 28 18.03 20.50 4.36
N ARG A 29 19.09 20.29 3.57
CA ARG A 29 19.03 19.97 2.12
C ARG A 29 18.85 18.46 1.94
N TRP A 30 17.82 18.05 1.21
CA TRP A 30 17.66 16.69 0.69
C TRP A 30 17.77 16.74 -0.83
N ASP A 31 18.91 16.30 -1.38
CA ASP A 31 19.03 16.07 -2.82
C ASP A 31 18.26 14.80 -3.19
N LEU A 32 17.13 14.97 -3.89
CA LEU A 32 16.25 13.90 -4.38
C LEU A 32 16.68 13.33 -5.73
N CYS A 33 17.83 13.76 -6.26
CA CYS A 33 18.38 13.27 -7.52
C CYS A 33 19.75 12.65 -7.26
N GLU A 34 19.80 11.32 -7.41
CA GLU A 34 20.95 10.40 -7.31
C GLU A 34 21.01 9.59 -6.01
N GLY A 35 20.47 8.37 -6.08
CA GLY A 35 20.59 7.33 -5.05
C GLY A 35 22.01 6.75 -4.94
N ARG A 36 22.98 7.56 -4.50
CA ARG A 36 24.29 7.09 -4.01
C ARG A 36 24.72 7.93 -2.81
N LEU A 37 25.08 7.25 -1.72
CA LEU A 37 25.85 7.87 -0.63
C LEU A 37 27.28 8.15 -1.12
N PRO A 38 27.81 9.38 -1.04
CA PRO A 38 29.24 9.59 -1.17
C PRO A 38 29.90 9.20 0.15
N TYR A 39 30.56 8.05 0.15
CA TYR A 39 31.66 7.78 1.07
C TYR A 39 32.77 8.77 0.72
N ASN A 40 33.00 9.78 1.57
CA ASN A 40 34.24 10.56 1.55
C ASN A 40 34.76 10.67 2.98
N GLY A 41 35.84 9.95 3.24
CA GLY A 41 36.70 10.22 4.37
C GLY A 41 37.32 11.61 4.22
N CYS A 42 37.34 12.37 5.31
CA CYS A 42 38.14 13.57 5.41
C CYS A 42 38.94 13.56 6.71
N ALA A 43 40.25 13.59 6.48
CA ALA A 43 41.37 13.99 7.30
C ALA A 43 41.12 14.59 8.70
N VAL A 44 41.96 14.11 9.60
CA VAL A 44 42.35 14.67 10.89
C VAL A 44 42.75 16.15 10.75
N GLY A 45 42.17 17.04 11.58
CA GLY A 45 42.58 18.43 11.66
C GLY A 45 41.80 19.27 12.68
N GLY A 46 42.19 19.17 13.96
CA GLY A 46 42.25 20.28 14.94
C GLY A 46 41.02 21.12 15.29
N GLY A 47 40.53 20.94 16.53
CA GLY A 47 40.20 22.05 17.43
C GLY A 47 38.72 22.41 17.63
N GLY A 48 38.25 22.27 18.88
CA GLY A 48 37.08 23.00 19.40
C GLY A 48 35.95 22.12 19.94
N GLU A 49 36.00 21.83 21.24
CA GLU A 49 34.89 21.23 22.00
C GLU A 49 33.66 22.14 22.02
N GLN A 50 32.53 21.68 21.48
CA GLN A 50 31.21 22.05 21.97
C GLN A 50 30.29 20.82 21.98
N LYS A 51 30.07 20.28 23.18
CA LYS A 51 29.12 19.19 23.45
C LYS A 51 27.71 19.77 23.43
N THR A 52 26.89 19.40 22.45
CA THR A 52 25.43 19.49 22.53
C THR A 52 24.92 18.42 23.51
N PRO A 53 24.02 18.75 24.46
CA PRO A 53 23.59 17.78 25.46
C PRO A 53 22.61 16.77 24.83
N LEU A 54 23.05 15.52 24.74
CA LEU A 54 22.18 14.36 24.56
C LEU A 54 21.14 14.36 25.69
N PHE A 55 19.85 14.35 25.31
CA PHE A 55 18.74 14.06 26.21
C PHE A 55 18.96 12.68 26.84
N GLN A 56 19.57 12.64 28.02
CA GLN A 56 19.62 11.45 28.86
C GLN A 56 18.19 11.18 29.36
N ARG A 57 17.49 10.24 28.72
CA ARG A 57 16.25 9.68 29.28
C ARG A 57 16.60 8.99 30.60
N ARG A 58 16.07 9.50 31.73
CA ARG A 58 16.10 8.77 32.99
C ARG A 58 15.40 7.42 32.81
N PRO A 59 15.94 6.31 33.32
CA PRO A 59 15.17 5.08 33.41
C PRO A 59 13.93 5.32 34.29
N PRO A 60 12.77 4.69 33.99
CA PRO A 60 11.61 4.81 34.85
C PRO A 60 11.96 4.25 36.24
N PRO A 61 11.38 4.79 37.32
CA PRO A 61 11.60 4.25 38.66
C PRO A 61 11.14 2.80 38.69
N HIS A 62 12.01 1.91 39.16
CA HIS A 62 11.63 0.54 39.52
C HIS A 62 10.47 0.60 40.50
N ALA A 63 9.28 0.17 40.08
CA ALA A 63 8.13 -0.01 40.95
C ALA A 63 8.38 -1.26 41.81
N SER A 64 9.14 -1.11 42.90
CA SER A 64 9.11 -2.04 44.02
C SER A 64 7.92 -1.67 44.91
N GLY A 65 6.73 -2.10 44.50
CA GLY A 65 5.51 -2.02 45.30
C GLY A 65 5.01 -3.43 45.55
N HIS A 66 4.82 -3.79 46.82
CA HIS A 66 4.14 -5.01 47.21
C HIS A 66 2.76 -5.04 46.54
N ALA A 67 2.51 -6.04 45.69
CA ALA A 67 1.19 -6.29 45.14
C ALA A 67 0.28 -6.75 46.27
N GLU A 68 -0.60 -5.87 46.74
CA GLU A 68 -1.78 -6.28 47.49
C GLU A 68 -2.60 -7.27 46.64
N PRO A 69 -3.36 -8.21 47.24
CA PRO A 69 -4.16 -9.15 46.47
C PRO A 69 -5.16 -8.36 45.64
N MET A 70 -4.96 -8.35 44.32
CA MET A 70 -5.79 -7.62 43.37
C MET A 70 -7.24 -8.08 43.51
N ALA A 71 -8.15 -7.13 43.74
CA ALA A 71 -9.56 -7.38 43.53
C ALA A 71 -9.72 -7.89 42.10
N GLU A 72 -10.37 -9.04 41.91
CA GLU A 72 -10.71 -9.55 40.58
C GLU A 72 -11.45 -8.45 39.82
N ASP A 73 -10.79 -7.82 38.83
CA ASP A 73 -11.41 -6.77 38.02
C ASP A 73 -12.55 -7.37 37.22
N ASP A 74 -13.76 -7.25 37.72
CA ASP A 74 -14.96 -7.76 37.09
C ASP A 74 -15.26 -6.93 35.82
N LEU A 75 -15.05 -7.53 34.63
CA LEU A 75 -15.26 -6.85 33.35
C LEU A 75 -16.70 -6.34 33.16
N SER A 76 -17.67 -6.88 33.92
CA SER A 76 -19.06 -6.40 33.90
C SER A 76 -19.26 -5.05 34.58
N LYS A 77 -18.24 -4.56 35.31
CA LYS A 77 -18.24 -3.25 35.96
C LYS A 77 -17.35 -2.23 35.27
N LEU A 78 -16.61 -2.65 34.25
CA LEU A 78 -15.69 -1.80 33.51
C LEU A 78 -16.29 -1.36 32.19
N ILE A 79 -16.08 -0.11 31.81
CA ILE A 79 -16.32 0.42 30.46
C ILE A 79 -15.01 0.84 29.79
N ALA A 80 -15.05 1.11 28.48
CA ALA A 80 -13.85 1.48 27.71
C ALA A 80 -13.09 2.71 28.25
N LYS A 81 -13.75 3.63 28.95
CA LYS A 81 -13.10 4.81 29.56
C LYS A 81 -12.33 4.49 30.86
N GLU A 82 -12.47 3.28 31.40
CA GLU A 82 -11.88 2.84 32.67
C GLU A 82 -10.68 1.90 32.49
N ILE A 83 -10.16 1.83 31.26
CA ILE A 83 -8.93 1.13 30.89
C ILE A 83 -7.94 2.11 30.26
N LEU A 84 -6.77 1.64 29.83
CA LEU A 84 -5.81 2.48 29.12
C LEU A 84 -6.40 3.02 27.80
N PRO A 85 -6.00 4.21 27.35
CA PRO A 85 -5.10 5.18 27.99
C PRO A 85 -5.80 6.20 28.91
N GLN A 86 -7.11 6.11 29.10
CA GLN A 86 -7.89 7.12 29.85
C GLN A 86 -7.65 7.04 31.36
N THR A 87 -7.25 5.87 31.85
CA THR A 87 -6.83 5.62 33.23
C THR A 87 -5.46 4.92 33.24
N ASP A 88 -4.93 4.61 34.43
CA ASP A 88 -3.75 3.77 34.65
C ASP A 88 -4.11 2.30 35.00
N ASN A 89 -5.37 1.90 34.76
CA ASN A 89 -5.89 0.57 35.08
C ASN A 89 -5.35 -0.51 34.11
N TRP A 90 -4.08 -0.86 34.28
CA TRP A 90 -3.45 -1.96 33.54
C TRP A 90 -4.11 -3.31 33.81
N PRO A 91 -4.41 -3.71 35.06
CA PRO A 91 -5.12 -4.95 35.36
C PRO A 91 -6.41 -5.18 34.55
N GLY A 92 -7.31 -4.19 34.53
CA GLY A 92 -8.55 -4.25 33.76
C GLY A 92 -8.29 -4.29 32.24
N THR A 93 -7.31 -3.52 31.76
CA THR A 93 -6.89 -3.52 30.35
C THR A 93 -6.38 -4.90 29.92
N GLU A 94 -5.47 -5.48 30.70
CA GLU A 94 -4.90 -6.80 30.44
C GLU A 94 -5.98 -7.89 30.46
N LYS A 95 -6.86 -7.86 31.47
CA LYS A 95 -7.96 -8.83 31.57
C LYS A 95 -8.91 -8.77 30.38
N PHE A 96 -9.27 -7.56 29.93
CA PHE A 96 -10.11 -7.37 28.75
C PHE A 96 -9.44 -7.95 27.50
N LEU A 97 -8.19 -7.56 27.22
CA LEU A 97 -7.47 -8.05 26.04
C LEU A 97 -7.27 -9.57 26.06
N ARG A 98 -6.95 -10.16 27.22
CA ARG A 98 -6.84 -11.62 27.38
C ARG A 98 -8.17 -12.33 27.10
N SER A 99 -9.28 -11.75 27.54
CA SER A 99 -10.61 -12.31 27.30
C SER A 99 -10.96 -12.31 25.81
N VAL A 100 -10.60 -11.24 25.08
CA VAL A 100 -10.74 -11.21 23.62
C VAL A 100 -9.85 -12.26 22.96
N VAL A 101 -8.58 -12.38 23.37
CA VAL A 101 -7.66 -13.40 22.85
C VAL A 101 -8.20 -14.82 23.08
N GLU A 102 -8.81 -15.08 24.24
CA GLU A 102 -9.44 -16.38 24.52
C GLU A 102 -10.58 -16.71 23.54
N VAL A 103 -11.42 -15.72 23.22
CA VAL A 103 -12.46 -15.86 22.18
C VAL A 103 -11.83 -16.20 20.83
N LEU A 104 -10.75 -15.51 20.43
CA LEU A 104 -10.04 -15.79 19.18
C LEU A 104 -9.44 -17.20 19.14
N LEU A 105 -8.79 -17.63 20.23
CA LEU A 105 -8.20 -18.97 20.34
C LEU A 105 -9.25 -20.09 20.26
N ASN A 106 -10.42 -19.88 20.87
CA ASN A 106 -11.54 -20.81 20.77
C ASN A 106 -12.07 -20.87 19.32
N TYR A 107 -12.23 -19.72 18.66
CA TYR A 107 -12.65 -19.68 17.26
C TYR A 107 -11.68 -20.43 16.33
N ILE A 108 -10.36 -20.21 16.47
CA ILE A 108 -9.31 -20.90 15.71
C ILE A 108 -9.39 -22.42 15.92
N ARG A 109 -9.57 -22.85 17.17
CA ARG A 109 -9.72 -24.28 17.50
C ARG A 109 -10.91 -24.88 16.75
N GLU A 110 -12.05 -24.21 16.80
CA GLU A 110 -13.29 -24.68 16.16
C GLU A 110 -13.24 -24.65 14.63
N GLU A 111 -12.55 -23.67 14.04
CA GLU A 111 -12.42 -23.54 12.59
C GLU A 111 -11.69 -24.73 11.95
N ASN A 112 -10.81 -25.39 12.70
CA ASN A 112 -10.08 -26.57 12.26
C ASN A 112 -10.87 -27.89 12.41
N VAL A 113 -12.05 -27.86 13.01
CA VAL A 113 -12.91 -29.03 13.18
C VAL A 113 -13.80 -29.22 11.96
N ARG A 114 -13.48 -30.20 11.11
CA ARG A 114 -14.16 -30.45 9.81
C ARG A 114 -15.66 -30.74 9.89
N THR A 115 -16.16 -31.14 11.07
CA THR A 115 -17.59 -31.39 11.31
C THR A 115 -18.36 -30.11 11.65
N ASN A 116 -17.67 -29.02 11.98
CA ASN A 116 -18.29 -27.74 12.23
C ASN A 116 -18.81 -27.13 10.91
N LYS A 117 -19.82 -26.27 11.03
CA LYS A 117 -20.35 -25.52 9.89
C LYS A 117 -19.34 -24.46 9.46
N ILE A 118 -19.18 -24.29 8.15
CA ILE A 118 -18.42 -23.17 7.56
C ILE A 118 -19.13 -21.83 7.84
N LEU A 119 -20.46 -21.84 7.79
CA LEU A 119 -21.31 -20.68 7.99
C LEU A 119 -22.64 -21.16 8.58
N GLU A 120 -23.10 -20.51 9.64
CA GLU A 120 -24.49 -20.56 10.06
C GLU A 120 -25.27 -19.53 9.21
N PHE A 121 -25.75 -19.95 8.05
CA PHE A 121 -26.34 -19.02 7.09
C PHE A 121 -27.69 -18.48 7.57
N HIS A 122 -27.84 -17.16 7.49
CA HIS A 122 -29.08 -16.42 7.72
C HIS A 122 -29.24 -15.35 6.63
N HIS A 123 -30.46 -15.12 6.17
CA HIS A 123 -30.72 -14.01 5.25
C HIS A 123 -30.53 -12.66 5.96
N PRO A 124 -30.27 -11.54 5.24
CA PRO A 124 -29.99 -10.25 5.88
C PRO A 124 -31.03 -9.79 6.90
N ALA A 125 -32.32 -10.00 6.63
CA ALA A 125 -33.40 -9.65 7.55
C ALA A 125 -33.41 -10.52 8.83
N GLU A 126 -33.03 -11.79 8.72
CA GLU A 126 -32.88 -12.70 9.85
C GLU A 126 -31.63 -12.35 10.66
N MET A 127 -30.50 -12.07 9.98
CA MET A 127 -29.24 -11.67 10.61
C MET A 127 -29.41 -10.41 11.46
N GLN A 128 -30.16 -9.41 10.98
CA GLN A 128 -30.46 -8.18 11.73
C GLN A 128 -31.25 -8.43 13.02
N GLN A 129 -31.99 -9.55 13.13
CA GLN A 129 -32.68 -9.93 14.36
C GLN A 129 -31.75 -10.68 15.32
N LEU A 130 -30.67 -11.27 14.81
CA LEU A 130 -29.71 -12.05 15.59
C LEU A 130 -28.62 -11.17 16.20
N ILE A 131 -28.19 -10.10 15.52
CA ILE A 131 -27.17 -9.17 15.99
C ILE A 131 -27.70 -7.73 16.00
N ASP A 132 -27.66 -7.08 17.17
CA ASP A 132 -27.98 -5.67 17.29
C ASP A 132 -26.77 -4.85 16.83
N LEU A 133 -26.94 -4.12 15.73
CA LEU A 133 -25.92 -3.24 15.17
C LEU A 133 -26.21 -1.76 15.44
N SER A 134 -27.18 -1.46 16.31
CA SER A 134 -27.42 -0.10 16.76
C SER A 134 -26.21 0.40 17.56
N ILE A 135 -25.87 1.67 17.38
CA ILE A 135 -24.76 2.31 18.10
C ILE A 135 -25.36 2.98 19.32
N PRO A 136 -25.13 2.45 20.55
CA PRO A 136 -25.75 3.00 21.75
C PRO A 136 -25.12 4.35 22.12
N GLU A 137 -25.92 5.25 22.69
CA GLU A 137 -25.42 6.53 23.23
C GLU A 137 -24.60 6.33 24.51
N GLN A 138 -24.95 5.31 25.29
CA GLN A 138 -24.28 4.97 26.54
C GLN A 138 -23.29 3.82 26.32
N ALA A 139 -22.13 3.92 26.98
CA ALA A 139 -21.13 2.88 26.95
C ALA A 139 -21.70 1.57 27.52
N GLN A 140 -21.33 0.46 26.89
CA GLN A 140 -21.60 -0.87 27.40
C GLN A 140 -20.41 -1.36 28.22
N ASP A 141 -20.64 -2.31 29.12
CA ASP A 141 -19.58 -2.93 29.88
C ASP A 141 -18.69 -3.82 28.99
N LEU A 142 -17.43 -4.00 29.42
CA LEU A 142 -16.44 -4.74 28.65
C LEU A 142 -16.77 -6.24 28.57
N GLN A 143 -17.48 -6.80 29.55
CA GLN A 143 -17.93 -8.20 29.50
C GLN A 143 -18.98 -8.42 28.41
N HIS A 144 -19.89 -7.47 28.21
CA HIS A 144 -20.84 -7.47 27.12
C HIS A 144 -20.12 -7.36 25.77
N LEU A 145 -19.13 -6.47 25.64
CA LEU A 145 -18.35 -6.33 24.41
C LEU A 145 -17.65 -7.64 24.01
N VAL A 146 -17.04 -8.36 24.97
CA VAL A 146 -16.41 -9.67 24.71
C VAL A 146 -17.44 -10.69 24.18
N LYS A 147 -18.65 -10.72 24.73
CA LYS A 147 -19.73 -11.61 24.25
C LYS A 147 -20.18 -11.25 22.83
N GLU A 148 -20.26 -9.96 22.51
CA GLU A 148 -20.58 -9.53 21.14
C GLU A 148 -19.46 -9.89 20.15
N CYS A 149 -18.18 -9.84 20.55
CA CYS A 149 -17.07 -10.36 19.73
C CYS A 149 -17.23 -11.85 19.40
N GLU A 150 -17.55 -12.68 20.40
CA GLU A 150 -17.82 -14.11 20.18
C GLU A 150 -18.99 -14.32 19.20
N LYS A 151 -20.06 -13.55 19.37
CA LYS A 151 -21.25 -13.61 18.52
C LYS A 151 -20.98 -13.20 17.07
N VAL A 152 -20.17 -12.15 16.86
CA VAL A 152 -19.72 -11.73 15.51
C VAL A 152 -18.98 -12.86 14.82
N LEU A 153 -18.04 -13.52 15.51
CA LEU A 153 -17.28 -14.64 14.94
C LEU A 153 -18.16 -15.87 14.69
N ARG A 154 -19.11 -16.17 15.58
CA ARG A 154 -20.04 -17.30 15.42
C ARG A 154 -20.93 -17.16 14.18
N LEU A 155 -21.43 -15.96 13.92
CA LEU A 155 -22.31 -15.65 12.79
C LEU A 155 -21.54 -15.36 11.49
N GLY A 156 -20.22 -15.19 11.58
CA GLY A 156 -19.32 -14.98 10.44
C GLY A 156 -19.04 -16.26 9.62
N VAL A 157 -18.44 -16.06 8.46
CA VAL A 157 -17.95 -17.16 7.61
C VAL A 157 -16.57 -17.60 8.11
N ARG A 158 -16.38 -18.90 8.32
CA ARG A 158 -15.09 -19.52 8.65
C ARG A 158 -14.24 -19.71 7.39
N THR A 159 -13.56 -18.65 6.96
CA THR A 159 -12.75 -18.63 5.73
C THR A 159 -11.48 -19.47 5.83
N GLY A 160 -11.01 -19.78 7.04
CA GLY A 160 -9.91 -20.71 7.33
C GLY A 160 -10.34 -22.18 7.38
N HIS A 161 -11.64 -22.47 7.34
CA HIS A 161 -12.13 -23.84 7.43
C HIS A 161 -11.62 -24.70 6.25
N PRO A 162 -11.12 -25.93 6.47
CA PRO A 162 -10.52 -26.77 5.42
C PRO A 162 -11.42 -27.16 4.24
N ARG A 163 -12.72 -26.84 4.32
CA ARG A 163 -13.73 -27.09 3.27
C ARG A 163 -14.31 -25.80 2.68
N PHE A 164 -13.74 -24.65 3.03
CA PHE A 164 -14.10 -23.38 2.42
C PHE A 164 -13.33 -23.20 1.11
N PHE A 165 -14.05 -23.28 -0.02
CA PHE A 165 -13.48 -23.17 -1.37
C PHE A 165 -14.16 -22.06 -2.20
N ASN A 166 -14.78 -21.09 -1.53
CA ASN A 166 -15.60 -20.08 -2.20
C ASN A 166 -14.78 -18.93 -2.77
N GLN A 167 -13.62 -18.62 -2.19
CA GLN A 167 -12.77 -17.49 -2.57
C GLN A 167 -11.34 -17.94 -2.83
N ILE A 168 -10.61 -17.16 -3.63
CA ILE A 168 -9.18 -17.37 -3.91
C ILE A 168 -8.35 -17.16 -2.64
N SER A 169 -8.77 -16.23 -1.78
CA SER A 169 -8.23 -16.05 -0.44
C SER A 169 -8.99 -16.94 0.54
N CYS A 170 -8.36 -18.02 0.98
CA CYS A 170 -8.88 -18.97 1.96
C CYS A 170 -7.74 -19.51 2.84
N GLY A 171 -8.10 -20.13 3.96
CA GLY A 171 -7.14 -20.59 4.95
C GLY A 171 -6.83 -19.53 6.01
N LEU A 172 -6.20 -19.98 7.10
CA LEU A 172 -5.74 -19.13 8.18
C LEU A 172 -4.30 -19.53 8.55
N ASP A 173 -3.32 -18.75 8.12
CA ASP A 173 -1.92 -18.95 8.52
C ASP A 173 -1.64 -18.29 9.86
N LEU A 174 -1.25 -19.10 10.85
CA LEU A 174 -1.09 -18.62 12.23
C LEU A 174 0.12 -17.70 12.42
N VAL A 175 1.14 -17.80 11.56
CA VAL A 175 2.31 -16.91 11.61
C VAL A 175 1.94 -15.55 11.04
N SER A 176 1.23 -15.51 9.91
CA SER A 176 0.70 -14.28 9.33
C SER A 176 -0.29 -13.60 10.28
N MET A 177 -1.21 -14.34 10.90
CA MET A 177 -2.16 -13.80 11.88
C MET A 177 -1.45 -13.19 13.11
N ALA A 178 -0.42 -13.86 13.66
CA ALA A 178 0.38 -13.29 14.73
C ALA A 178 1.11 -12.01 14.28
N GLY A 179 1.55 -11.96 13.02
CA GLY A 179 2.07 -10.76 12.38
C GLY A 179 1.04 -9.63 12.35
N GLU A 180 -0.21 -9.91 11.97
CA GLU A 180 -1.30 -8.91 11.96
C GLU A 180 -1.59 -8.37 13.37
N TRP A 181 -1.58 -9.23 14.39
CA TRP A 181 -1.73 -8.78 15.78
C TRP A 181 -0.60 -7.84 16.22
N LEU A 182 0.64 -8.16 15.83
CA LEU A 182 1.80 -7.32 16.08
C LEU A 182 1.69 -5.98 15.34
N THR A 183 1.30 -6.01 14.06
CA THR A 183 1.07 -4.80 13.25
C THR A 183 -0.01 -3.92 13.86
N ALA A 184 -1.14 -4.48 14.27
CA ALA A 184 -2.22 -3.74 14.93
C ALA A 184 -1.79 -3.16 16.28
N THR A 185 -0.96 -3.88 17.03
CA THR A 185 -0.38 -3.37 18.29
C THR A 185 0.55 -2.19 18.06
N ALA A 186 1.35 -2.22 16.98
CA ALA A 186 2.28 -1.14 16.65
C ALA A 186 1.58 0.11 16.07
N ASN A 187 0.46 -0.08 15.35
CA ASN A 187 -0.43 0.97 14.84
C ASN A 187 0.29 2.20 14.25
N THR A 188 1.30 1.96 13.39
CA THR A 188 2.05 3.02 12.70
C THR A 188 1.68 3.09 11.22
N ASN A 189 2.22 4.08 10.50
CA ASN A 189 1.97 4.30 9.09
C ASN A 189 3.27 4.19 8.27
N MET A 190 3.18 3.73 7.02
CA MET A 190 4.31 3.42 6.14
C MET A 190 4.83 4.62 5.35
N PHE A 191 4.40 5.86 5.65
CA PHE A 191 4.75 7.02 4.83
C PHE A 191 6.19 7.52 4.98
N THR A 192 6.82 7.37 6.15
CA THR A 192 8.23 7.77 6.38
C THR A 192 8.99 6.78 7.23
N TYR A 193 10.32 6.77 7.03
CA TYR A 193 11.26 5.97 7.82
C TYR A 193 11.24 6.33 9.31
N GLU A 194 11.00 7.59 9.66
CA GLU A 194 11.02 8.06 11.05
C GLU A 194 10.02 7.32 11.95
N ILE A 195 8.83 7.02 11.45
CA ILE A 195 7.76 6.40 12.24
C ILE A 195 7.58 4.90 11.96
N ALA A 196 8.20 4.37 10.90
CA ALA A 196 8.12 2.95 10.51
C ALA A 196 9.47 2.37 10.06
N PRO A 197 10.57 2.57 10.80
CA PRO A 197 11.92 2.24 10.32
C PRO A 197 12.10 0.75 10.02
N VAL A 198 11.58 -0.11 10.92
CA VAL A 198 11.68 -1.56 10.77
C VAL A 198 10.81 -2.05 9.61
N TYR A 199 9.57 -1.56 9.51
CA TYR A 199 8.61 -2.02 8.51
C TYR A 199 9.01 -1.60 7.08
N ILE A 200 9.58 -0.41 6.90
CA ILE A 200 10.12 0.02 5.60
C ILE A 200 11.29 -0.85 5.15
N LEU A 201 12.17 -1.25 6.07
CA LEU A 201 13.26 -2.18 5.75
C LEU A 201 12.73 -3.59 5.45
N MET A 202 11.70 -4.05 6.17
CA MET A 202 11.02 -5.32 5.89
C MET A 202 10.36 -5.31 4.51
N GLU A 203 9.64 -4.24 4.15
CA GLU A 203 9.03 -4.07 2.83
C GLU A 203 10.10 -4.16 1.73
N LYS A 204 11.21 -3.43 1.85
CA LYS A 204 12.33 -3.51 0.91
C LYS A 204 12.89 -4.93 0.79
N ALA A 205 13.04 -5.65 1.91
CA ALA A 205 13.55 -7.02 1.89
C ALA A 205 12.60 -7.99 1.18
N VAL A 206 11.29 -7.87 1.42
CA VAL A 206 10.27 -8.70 0.75
C VAL A 206 10.18 -8.36 -0.74
N MET A 207 10.16 -7.08 -1.10
CA MET A 207 10.14 -6.64 -2.50
C MET A 207 11.35 -7.15 -3.28
N LYS A 208 12.55 -7.03 -2.70
CA LYS A 208 13.78 -7.61 -3.27
C LYS A 208 13.61 -9.10 -3.55
N ARG A 209 13.07 -9.85 -2.59
CA ARG A 209 12.85 -11.29 -2.76
C ARG A 209 11.81 -11.61 -3.85
N MET A 210 10.79 -10.78 -3.99
CA MET A 210 9.79 -10.90 -5.06
C MET A 210 10.40 -10.65 -6.44
N TRP A 211 11.24 -9.62 -6.60
CA TRP A 211 11.92 -9.35 -7.86
C TRP A 211 12.86 -10.49 -8.27
N GLU A 212 13.63 -11.03 -7.32
CA GLU A 212 14.49 -12.20 -7.54
C GLU A 212 13.67 -13.41 -8.02
N ALA A 213 12.49 -13.65 -7.45
CA ALA A 213 11.61 -14.75 -7.85
C ALA A 213 11.03 -14.58 -9.26
N ILE A 214 10.81 -13.34 -9.71
CA ILE A 214 10.40 -13.01 -11.09
C ILE A 214 11.59 -13.13 -12.06
N GLY A 215 12.83 -13.03 -11.55
CA GLY A 215 14.06 -13.04 -12.36
C GLY A 215 14.50 -11.64 -12.79
N TRP A 216 14.09 -10.59 -12.07
CA TRP A 216 14.52 -9.21 -12.32
C TRP A 216 15.75 -8.86 -11.50
N ASP A 217 16.53 -7.88 -12.00
CA ASP A 217 17.66 -7.31 -11.26
C ASP A 217 17.15 -6.45 -10.08
N PRO A 218 17.43 -6.83 -8.81
CA PRO A 218 16.95 -6.09 -7.66
C PRO A 218 17.47 -4.65 -7.57
N ASP A 219 18.61 -4.35 -8.19
CA ASP A 219 19.21 -3.01 -8.15
C ASP A 219 18.59 -2.06 -9.20
N GLN A 220 17.80 -2.60 -10.13
CA GLN A 220 17.07 -1.86 -11.16
C GLN A 220 15.55 -1.96 -11.04
N SER A 221 15.06 -2.64 -9.99
CA SER A 221 13.64 -2.87 -9.76
C SER A 221 13.10 -1.93 -8.69
N ASP A 222 11.81 -1.60 -8.79
CA ASP A 222 11.10 -0.79 -7.81
C ASP A 222 9.66 -1.30 -7.65
N GLY A 223 9.01 -0.89 -6.57
CA GLY A 223 7.63 -1.23 -6.30
C GLY A 223 7.18 -0.91 -4.88
N ILE A 224 5.88 -1.09 -4.64
CA ILE A 224 5.22 -0.75 -3.38
C ILE A 224 4.08 -1.74 -3.12
N PHE A 225 3.77 -2.04 -1.87
CA PHE A 225 2.56 -2.76 -1.52
C PHE A 225 1.33 -1.89 -1.77
N ALA A 226 0.35 -2.44 -2.48
CA ALA A 226 -0.92 -1.77 -2.76
C ALA A 226 -2.05 -2.40 -1.94
N PRO A 227 -3.10 -1.63 -1.59
CA PRO A 227 -4.30 -2.16 -0.92
C PRO A 227 -5.16 -2.96 -1.91
N GLY A 228 -4.68 -4.15 -2.28
CA GLY A 228 -5.31 -5.08 -3.22
C GLY A 228 -4.79 -4.97 -4.65
N GLY A 229 -4.89 -6.09 -5.39
CA GLY A 229 -4.39 -6.20 -6.77
C GLY A 229 -5.07 -5.27 -7.77
N ALA A 230 -6.30 -4.83 -7.51
CA ALA A 230 -6.98 -3.85 -8.36
C ALA A 230 -6.27 -2.48 -8.36
N ILE A 231 -5.78 -2.03 -7.20
CA ILE A 231 -5.00 -0.80 -7.08
C ILE A 231 -3.59 -0.99 -7.62
N ALA A 232 -2.99 -2.17 -7.46
CA ALA A 232 -1.72 -2.49 -8.11
C ALA A 232 -1.80 -2.37 -9.65
N ASN A 233 -2.90 -2.86 -10.25
CA ASN A 233 -3.17 -2.69 -11.68
C ASN A 233 -3.34 -1.22 -12.08
N LEU A 234 -3.99 -0.41 -11.24
CA LEU A 234 -4.10 1.04 -11.44
C LEU A 234 -2.71 1.70 -11.41
N TYR A 235 -1.86 1.36 -10.44
CA TYR A 235 -0.49 1.85 -10.40
C TYR A 235 0.29 1.45 -11.66
N ALA A 236 0.18 0.20 -12.12
CA ALA A 236 0.85 -0.25 -13.33
C ALA A 236 0.45 0.61 -14.56
N LEU A 237 -0.85 0.84 -14.79
CA LEU A 237 -1.33 1.69 -15.88
C LEU A 237 -0.88 3.15 -15.72
N SER A 238 -0.96 3.69 -14.51
CA SER A 238 -0.55 5.07 -14.22
C SER A 238 0.95 5.27 -14.44
N THR A 239 1.78 4.32 -14.00
CA THR A 239 3.23 4.32 -14.19
C THR A 239 3.60 4.19 -15.66
N ALA A 240 2.97 3.29 -16.40
CA ALA A 240 3.19 3.15 -17.84
C ALA A 240 2.86 4.45 -18.60
N ARG A 241 1.74 5.08 -18.28
CA ARG A 241 1.37 6.39 -18.84
C ARG A 241 2.37 7.48 -18.45
N HIS A 242 2.80 7.54 -17.19
CA HIS A 242 3.76 8.55 -16.73
C HIS A 242 5.13 8.38 -17.41
N ALA A 243 5.58 7.14 -17.62
CA ALA A 243 6.83 6.85 -18.32
C ALA A 243 6.82 7.34 -19.78
N LEU A 244 5.69 7.16 -20.49
CA LEU A 244 5.54 7.61 -21.87
C LEU A 244 5.26 9.12 -21.99
N TYR A 245 4.45 9.66 -21.07
CA TYR A 245 3.96 11.04 -21.11
C TYR A 245 4.03 11.68 -19.72
N PRO A 246 5.22 12.04 -19.22
CA PRO A 246 5.39 12.55 -17.86
C PRO A 246 4.66 13.87 -17.62
N ARG A 247 4.53 14.69 -18.68
CA ARG A 247 3.75 15.94 -18.64
C ARG A 247 2.27 15.74 -18.31
N SER A 248 1.72 14.54 -18.53
CA SER A 248 0.32 14.23 -18.21
C SER A 248 -0.02 14.44 -16.73
N LYS A 249 0.98 14.35 -15.84
CA LYS A 249 0.84 14.66 -14.41
C LYS A 249 0.40 16.11 -14.16
N TYR A 250 0.83 17.05 -15.01
CA TYR A 250 0.61 18.49 -14.79
C TYR A 250 -0.52 19.05 -15.65
N VAL A 251 -0.66 18.59 -16.89
CA VAL A 251 -1.65 19.13 -17.86
C VAL A 251 -2.82 18.18 -18.12
N GLY A 252 -2.90 17.07 -17.39
CA GLY A 252 -3.85 16.00 -17.69
C GLY A 252 -3.58 15.36 -19.05
N LEU A 253 -4.62 14.83 -19.70
CA LEU A 253 -4.50 14.12 -20.98
C LEU A 253 -4.59 15.01 -22.21
N LYS A 254 -4.62 16.34 -22.05
CA LYS A 254 -4.87 17.28 -23.15
C LYS A 254 -3.86 17.15 -24.29
N ASP A 255 -2.58 16.98 -23.95
CA ASP A 255 -1.46 16.89 -24.91
C ASP A 255 -0.96 15.44 -25.08
N VAL A 256 -1.74 14.47 -24.59
CA VAL A 256 -1.45 13.04 -24.71
C VAL A 256 -2.25 12.52 -25.91
N PRO A 257 -1.65 11.76 -26.85
CA PRO A 257 -2.44 11.10 -27.88
C PRO A 257 -3.43 10.15 -27.22
N THR A 258 -4.46 9.73 -27.97
CA THR A 258 -5.34 8.67 -27.50
C THR A 258 -4.49 7.48 -27.05
N LEU A 259 -4.70 7.02 -25.81
CA LEU A 259 -4.00 5.88 -25.27
C LEU A 259 -4.89 4.66 -25.43
N CYS A 260 -4.28 3.51 -25.66
CA CYS A 260 -4.97 2.23 -25.71
C CYS A 260 -4.35 1.28 -24.67
N ALA A 261 -5.19 0.50 -24.00
CA ALA A 261 -4.79 -0.61 -23.15
C ALA A 261 -5.32 -1.91 -23.75
N PHE A 262 -4.57 -3.00 -23.61
CA PHE A 262 -4.93 -4.32 -24.13
C PHE A 262 -4.83 -5.33 -22.99
N THR A 263 -5.86 -6.16 -22.83
CA THR A 263 -5.92 -7.17 -21.79
C THR A 263 -6.70 -8.40 -22.27
N SER A 264 -6.58 -9.52 -21.58
CA SER A 264 -7.31 -10.74 -21.95
C SER A 264 -8.82 -10.54 -21.78
N GLU A 265 -9.65 -11.15 -22.61
CA GLU A 265 -11.10 -11.22 -22.35
C GLU A 265 -11.44 -11.92 -21.02
N ASP A 266 -10.58 -12.84 -20.57
CA ASP A 266 -10.67 -13.53 -19.27
C ASP A 266 -9.93 -12.79 -18.13
N SER A 267 -9.44 -11.56 -18.37
CA SER A 267 -8.71 -10.81 -17.35
C SER A 267 -9.61 -10.27 -16.23
N HIS A 268 -9.00 -9.94 -15.10
CA HIS A 268 -9.71 -9.32 -13.99
C HIS A 268 -10.31 -7.96 -14.40
N TYR A 269 -11.58 -7.74 -14.06
CA TYR A 269 -12.34 -6.54 -14.45
C TYR A 269 -11.66 -5.22 -14.05
N SER A 270 -10.79 -5.24 -13.02
CA SER A 270 -10.07 -4.05 -12.56
C SER A 270 -9.22 -3.38 -13.63
N ILE A 271 -8.80 -4.07 -14.70
CA ILE A 271 -8.02 -3.44 -15.78
C ILE A 271 -8.86 -2.38 -16.49
N LYS A 272 -10.14 -2.68 -16.78
CA LYS A 272 -11.07 -1.69 -17.35
C LYS A 272 -11.38 -0.56 -16.37
N SER A 273 -11.57 -0.88 -15.10
CA SER A 273 -11.74 0.16 -14.06
C SER A 273 -10.51 1.07 -13.97
N ALA A 274 -9.31 0.50 -14.04
CA ALA A 274 -8.06 1.25 -14.04
C ALA A 274 -7.91 2.12 -15.29
N ALA A 275 -8.31 1.64 -16.47
CA ALA A 275 -8.34 2.43 -17.69
C ALA A 275 -9.32 3.61 -17.58
N ALA A 276 -10.51 3.40 -17.01
CA ALA A 276 -11.48 4.46 -16.76
C ALA A 276 -10.91 5.54 -15.82
N LEU A 277 -10.35 5.13 -14.68
CA LEU A 277 -9.77 6.03 -13.67
C LEU A 277 -8.51 6.74 -14.17
N SER A 278 -7.73 6.09 -15.04
CA SER A 278 -6.54 6.69 -15.66
C SER A 278 -6.89 7.61 -16.84
N GLY A 279 -8.16 7.88 -17.10
CA GLY A 279 -8.60 8.75 -18.20
C GLY A 279 -8.35 8.17 -19.60
N ILE A 280 -7.95 6.91 -19.71
CA ILE A 280 -7.86 6.18 -20.99
C ILE A 280 -9.28 5.93 -21.52
N GLY A 281 -10.22 5.64 -20.62
CA GLY A 281 -11.57 5.25 -20.98
C GLY A 281 -11.68 3.75 -21.25
N THR A 282 -12.85 3.18 -20.96
CA THR A 282 -13.10 1.74 -21.11
C THR A 282 -13.16 1.29 -22.57
N ASP A 283 -13.57 2.19 -23.47
CA ASP A 283 -13.72 1.90 -24.90
C ASP A 283 -12.35 1.73 -25.59
N PHE A 284 -11.30 2.32 -25.00
CA PHE A 284 -9.91 2.18 -25.43
C PHE A 284 -9.15 1.13 -24.59
N CYS A 285 -9.87 0.32 -23.80
CA CYS A 285 -9.35 -0.85 -23.11
C CYS A 285 -9.89 -2.13 -23.78
N PHE A 286 -9.12 -2.64 -24.73
CA PHE A 286 -9.53 -3.73 -25.60
C PHE A 286 -9.30 -5.10 -24.96
N ASN A 287 -10.34 -5.93 -25.02
CA ASN A 287 -10.26 -7.34 -24.66
C ASN A 287 -9.75 -8.14 -25.85
N ILE A 288 -8.70 -8.92 -25.64
CA ILE A 288 -8.09 -9.80 -26.64
C ILE A 288 -8.61 -11.22 -26.45
N PRO A 289 -9.02 -11.92 -27.53
CA PRO A 289 -9.52 -13.28 -27.47
C PRO A 289 -8.54 -14.28 -26.81
N THR A 290 -9.10 -15.29 -26.14
CA THR A 290 -8.34 -16.41 -25.58
C THR A 290 -8.47 -17.70 -26.39
N ASP A 291 -7.49 -18.58 -26.23
CA ASP A 291 -7.56 -19.96 -26.73
C ASP A 291 -8.48 -20.84 -25.84
N LYS A 292 -8.62 -22.12 -26.20
CA LYS A 292 -9.44 -23.07 -25.44
C LYS A 292 -8.99 -23.31 -24.00
N SER A 293 -7.79 -22.85 -23.63
CA SER A 293 -7.23 -22.95 -22.28
C SER A 293 -7.31 -21.62 -21.51
N GLY A 294 -7.99 -20.60 -22.05
CA GLY A 294 -8.09 -19.28 -21.43
C GLY A 294 -6.83 -18.42 -21.55
N LYS A 295 -5.90 -18.76 -22.46
CA LYS A 295 -4.67 -17.97 -22.68
C LYS A 295 -4.90 -16.96 -23.80
N MET A 296 -4.50 -15.72 -23.60
CA MET A 296 -4.57 -14.69 -24.64
C MET A 296 -3.83 -15.13 -25.91
N ILE A 297 -4.45 -14.95 -27.07
CA ILE A 297 -3.87 -15.26 -28.38
C ILE A 297 -2.92 -14.12 -28.82
N PRO A 298 -1.59 -14.35 -28.93
CA PRO A 298 -0.64 -13.29 -29.26
C PRO A 298 -0.87 -12.65 -30.63
N GLU A 299 -1.27 -13.43 -31.62
CA GLU A 299 -1.53 -12.94 -32.98
C GLU A 299 -2.74 -11.98 -33.02
N ALA A 300 -3.75 -12.25 -32.20
CA ALA A 300 -4.91 -11.38 -32.06
C ALA A 300 -4.55 -10.07 -31.35
N LEU A 301 -3.66 -10.12 -30.35
CA LEU A 301 -3.10 -8.92 -29.71
C LEU A 301 -2.34 -8.06 -30.74
N GLU A 302 -1.43 -8.66 -31.51
CA GLU A 302 -0.64 -7.94 -32.51
C GLU A 302 -1.53 -7.29 -33.57
N GLN A 303 -2.50 -8.04 -34.09
CA GLN A 303 -3.47 -7.53 -35.05
C GLN A 303 -4.23 -6.32 -34.48
N LYS A 304 -4.68 -6.40 -33.21
CA LYS A 304 -5.42 -5.30 -32.59
C LYS A 304 -4.55 -4.05 -32.36
N ILE A 305 -3.28 -4.23 -32.00
CA ILE A 305 -2.31 -3.13 -31.90
C ILE A 305 -2.13 -2.44 -33.25
N ILE A 306 -2.01 -3.20 -34.35
CA ILE A 306 -1.87 -2.64 -35.70
C ILE A 306 -3.12 -1.85 -36.11
N GLU A 307 -4.32 -2.36 -35.81
CA GLU A 307 -5.59 -1.66 -36.05
C GLU A 307 -5.68 -0.35 -35.27
N SER A 308 -5.42 -0.37 -33.95
CA SER A 308 -5.45 0.84 -33.11
C SER A 308 -4.46 1.90 -33.59
N LYS A 309 -3.30 1.50 -34.13
CA LYS A 309 -2.36 2.45 -34.76
C LYS A 309 -2.94 3.10 -36.02
N LYS A 310 -3.56 2.31 -36.91
CA LYS A 310 -4.13 2.80 -38.19
C LYS A 310 -5.32 3.73 -38.00
N GLU A 311 -6.15 3.50 -36.99
CA GLU A 311 -7.35 4.31 -36.72
C GLU A 311 -7.04 5.70 -36.13
N GLY A 312 -5.78 6.13 -36.10
CA GLY A 312 -5.37 7.40 -35.51
C GLY A 312 -5.46 7.43 -33.99
N GLN A 313 -5.78 6.30 -33.35
CA GLN A 313 -5.75 6.14 -31.89
C GLN A 313 -4.31 6.08 -31.34
N PHE A 314 -3.29 6.31 -32.19
CA PHE A 314 -1.89 6.48 -31.81
C PHE A 314 -1.19 7.65 -32.57
N GLU A 315 -1.80 8.20 -33.62
CA GLU A 315 -1.13 9.13 -34.55
C GLU A 315 -1.79 10.52 -34.59
N LYS A 316 -1.27 11.41 -33.73
CA LYS A 316 -1.13 12.85 -34.04
C LYS A 316 0.31 13.36 -33.86
N ILE A 317 1.30 12.46 -33.71
CA ILE A 317 2.70 12.82 -33.46
C ILE A 317 3.59 12.60 -34.71
N MET A 318 3.21 11.74 -35.65
CA MET A 318 4.00 11.52 -36.88
C MET A 318 3.93 12.68 -37.89
N GLU A 319 2.94 13.56 -37.79
CA GLU A 319 2.84 14.74 -38.66
C GLU A 319 3.86 15.83 -38.26
N ASN A 320 4.23 15.92 -36.98
CA ASN A 320 5.30 16.82 -36.51
C ASN A 320 6.72 16.27 -36.79
N TYR A 321 6.89 14.95 -36.92
CA TYR A 321 8.18 14.35 -37.30
C TYR A 321 8.46 14.43 -38.80
N LYS A 322 7.44 14.40 -39.66
CA LYS A 322 7.59 14.60 -41.11
C LYS A 322 8.09 16.01 -41.45
N ILE A 323 7.57 17.03 -40.75
CA ILE A 323 8.01 18.43 -40.90
C ILE A 323 9.48 18.63 -40.47
N LYS A 324 9.98 17.84 -39.52
CA LYS A 324 11.39 17.92 -39.06
C LYS A 324 12.36 17.23 -40.04
N LEU A 325 11.96 16.12 -40.66
CA LEU A 325 12.81 15.41 -41.63
C LEU A 325 12.90 16.16 -42.97
N GLU A 326 11.83 16.82 -43.42
CA GLU A 326 11.86 17.65 -44.64
C GLU A 326 12.71 18.91 -44.47
N LYS A 327 12.73 19.52 -43.27
CA LYS A 327 13.61 20.66 -42.98
C LYS A 327 15.10 20.28 -42.95
N ILE A 328 15.45 19.09 -42.44
CA ILE A 328 16.83 18.60 -42.42
C ILE A 328 17.31 18.21 -43.83
N ALA A 329 16.42 17.70 -44.69
CA ALA A 329 16.74 17.41 -46.10
C ALA A 329 16.92 18.69 -46.94
N SER A 330 16.29 19.81 -46.57
CA SER A 330 16.39 21.09 -47.29
C SER A 330 17.60 21.97 -46.90
N SER A 331 18.29 21.70 -45.78
CA SER A 331 19.43 22.49 -45.31
C SER A 331 20.81 21.90 -45.66
N GLY A 332 20.86 20.79 -46.41
CA GLY A 332 22.08 20.15 -46.90
C GLY A 332 22.36 20.47 -48.35
N ARG A 333 22.51 21.74 -48.71
CA ARG A 333 23.15 22.20 -49.95
C ARG A 333 23.61 23.65 -49.75
N GLY A 334 24.92 23.79 -49.55
CA GLY A 334 25.63 25.03 -49.26
C GLY A 334 26.97 24.68 -48.66
#